data_AF-A0A354XVI6-F1
#
_entry.id   AF-A0A354XVI6-F1
#
_cell.length_a   1.000
_cell.length_b   1.000
_cell.length_c   1.000
_cell.angle_alpha   90.00
_cell.angle_beta   90.00
_cell.angle_gamma   90.00
#
_symmetry.space_group_name_H-M   'P 1'
#
loop_
_entity.id
_entity.type
_entity.pdbx_description
1 polymer ?
#
loop_
_entity_poly.entity_id
_entity_poly.type
_entity_poly.pdbx_seq_one_letter_code
_entity_poly.pdbx_strand_id
1 'polypeptide(L)' 'KVGINKINNMSKRSIKGKIILDNRILEGYLITENGKIIKITPEKPQGEISDTGNAFIVPGFID' A
#
# COMPACT_ATOMS: atom_id res chain seq x y z
N LYS A 1 22.93 -15.64 24.84
CA LYS A 1 22.11 -15.64 23.60
C LYS A 1 21.13 -14.48 23.71
N VAL A 2 21.44 -13.33 23.12
CA VAL A 2 20.49 -12.20 23.08
C VAL A 2 19.52 -12.50 21.95
N GLY A 3 18.29 -12.88 22.30
CA GLY A 3 17.22 -13.10 21.34
C GLY A 3 16.90 -11.77 20.67
N ILE A 4 17.08 -11.70 19.35
CA ILE A 4 16.64 -10.56 18.57
C ILE A 4 15.11 -10.62 18.55
N ASN A 5 14.45 -9.84 19.39
CA ASN A 5 13.03 -9.57 19.26
C ASN A 5 12.83 -8.88 17.92
N LYS A 6 12.42 -9.64 16.90
CA LYS A 6 11.99 -9.11 15.62
C LYS A 6 10.67 -8.38 15.86
N ILE A 7 10.76 -7.12 16.29
CA ILE A 7 9.64 -6.19 16.25
C ILE A 7 9.29 -6.08 14.77
N ASN A 8 8.23 -6.77 14.34
CA ASN A 8 7.63 -6.55 13.03
C ASN A 8 7.01 -5.16 13.06
N ASN A 9 7.86 -4.14 13.01
CA ASN A 9 7.45 -2.77 12.82
C ASN A 9 6.92 -2.72 11.39
N MET A 10 5.63 -2.98 11.21
CA MET A 10 4.97 -2.93 9.92
C MET A 10 4.88 -1.46 9.52
N SER A 11 6.01 -0.94 9.08
CA SER A 11 6.21 0.45 8.71
C SER A 11 5.20 0.89 7.67
N LYS A 12 4.87 2.18 7.71
CA LYS A 12 4.05 2.83 6.70
C LYS A 12 4.65 2.57 5.31
N ARG A 13 3.83 2.06 4.38
CA ARG A 13 4.19 1.82 2.98
C ARG A 13 3.27 2.61 2.07
N SER A 14 3.85 3.16 1.01
CA SER A 14 3.11 3.87 -0.04
C SER A 14 3.33 3.15 -1.36
N ILE A 15 2.24 2.75 -2.01
CA ILE A 15 2.27 2.02 -3.28
C ILE A 15 1.59 2.89 -4.33
N LYS A 16 2.28 3.20 -5.44
CA LYS A 16 1.71 3.93 -6.58
C LYS A 16 1.25 2.95 -7.64
N GLY A 17 0.05 3.15 -8.17
CA GLY A 17 -0.48 2.35 -9.28
C GLY A 17 -1.89 2.75 -9.71
N LYS A 18 -2.50 1.92 -10.58
CA LYS A 18 -3.90 2.04 -11.00
C LYS A 18 -4.79 1.23 -10.07
N ILE A 19 -5.38 1.86 -9.06
CA ILE A 19 -6.14 1.21 -8.00
C ILE A 19 -7.59 1.03 -8.45
N ILE A 20 -8.05 -0.21 -8.52
CA ILE A 20 -9.45 -0.53 -8.79
C ILE A 20 -10.25 -0.33 -7.50
N LEU A 21 -11.23 0.58 -7.57
CA LEU A 21 -12.24 0.82 -6.54
C LEU A 21 -13.60 0.43 -7.10
N ASP A 22 -14.59 0.25 -6.22
CA ASP A 22 -15.92 -0.26 -6.59
C ASP A 22 -16.60 0.46 -7.76
N ASN A 23 -16.35 1.77 -7.91
CA ASN A 23 -17.00 2.60 -8.93
C ASN A 23 -16.05 3.26 -9.94
N ARG A 24 -14.73 3.11 -9.78
CA ARG A 24 -13.75 3.79 -10.63
C ARG A 24 -12.36 3.20 -10.52
N ILE A 25 -11.52 3.57 -11.49
CA ILE A 25 -10.07 3.38 -11.41
C ILE A 25 -9.46 4.69 -10.91
N LEU A 26 -8.66 4.61 -9.85
CA LEU A 26 -7.87 5.74 -9.35
C LEU A 26 -6.39 5.52 -9.69
N GLU A 27 -5.83 6.37 -10.54
CA GLU A 27 -4.37 6.47 -10.67
C GLU A 27 -3.83 7.28 -9.48
N GLY A 28 -3.17 6.60 -8.55
CA GLY A 28 -2.80 7.23 -7.27
C GLY A 28 -2.02 6.32 -6.33
N TYR A 29 -2.21 6.53 -5.04
CA TYR A 29 -1.41 5.95 -3.97
C TYR A 29 -2.28 5.18 -2.97
N LEU A 30 -1.90 3.94 -2.71
CA LEU A 30 -2.41 3.10 -1.63
C LEU A 30 -1.42 3.18 -0.46
N ILE A 31 -1.88 3.70 0.68
CA ILE A 31 -1.06 3.84 1.88
C ILE A 31 -1.50 2.81 2.90
N THR A 32 -0.55 1.99 3.35
CA THR A 32 -0.78 0.98 4.38
C THR A 32 0.12 1.22 5.58
N GLU A 33 -0.38 0.87 6.76
CA GLU A 33 0.37 0.91 8.01
C GLU A 33 -0.16 -0.19 8.92
N ASN A 34 0.74 -0.92 9.59
CA ASN A 34 0.36 -2.02 10.48
C ASN A 34 -0.57 -3.07 9.84
N GLY A 35 -0.32 -3.39 8.56
CA GLY A 35 -1.10 -4.38 7.80
C GLY A 35 -2.51 -3.92 7.39
N LYS A 36 -2.85 -2.64 7.61
CA LYS A 36 -4.14 -2.05 7.27
C LYS A 36 -3.98 -0.96 6.21
N ILE A 37 -4.99 -0.79 5.38
CA ILE A 37 -5.09 0.38 4.49
C ILE A 37 -5.52 1.57 5.34
N ILE A 38 -4.75 2.66 5.30
CA ILE A 38 -5.04 3.89 6.06
C ILE A 38 -5.49 5.06 5.17
N LYS A 39 -5.09 5.08 3.89
CA LYS A 39 -5.50 6.10 2.93
C LYS A 39 -5.39 5.58 1.50
N ILE A 40 -6.34 5.97 0.66
CA ILE A 40 -6.28 5.85 -0.79
C ILE A 40 -6.42 7.27 -1.32
N THR A 41 -5.46 7.75 -2.12
CA THR A 41 -5.42 9.17 -2.52
C THR A 41 -4.71 9.39 -3.85
N PRO A 42 -5.13 10.36 -4.68
CA PRO A 42 -4.33 10.82 -5.83
C PRO A 42 -3.09 11.63 -5.40
N GLU A 43 -3.05 12.12 -4.16
CA GLU A 43 -1.97 12.97 -3.66
C GLU A 43 -0.71 12.16 -3.36
N LYS A 44 0.45 12.62 -3.86
CA LYS A 44 1.74 11.98 -3.59
C LYS A 44 2.09 12.06 -2.10
N PRO A 45 2.26 10.92 -1.39
CA PRO A 45 2.69 10.93 0.00
C PRO A 45 4.17 11.28 0.12
N GLN A 46 4.57 11.69 1.32
CA GLN A 46 5.98 11.83 1.68
C GLN A 46 6.61 10.45 1.97
N GLY A 47 7.90 10.32 1.68
CA GLY A 47 8.70 9.11 1.95
C GLY A 47 8.88 8.20 0.72
N GLU A 48 9.29 6.97 0.99
CA GLU A 48 9.53 5.96 -0.05
C GLU A 48 8.21 5.50 -0.67
N ILE A 49 8.24 5.32 -1.99
CA ILE A 49 7.08 4.90 -2.79
C ILE A 49 7.51 3.71 -3.65
N SER A 50 6.78 2.60 -3.51
CA SER A 50 6.89 1.48 -4.44
C SER A 50 6.01 1.75 -5.66
N ASP A 51 6.61 1.93 -6.83
CA ASP A 51 5.89 2.19 -8.09
C ASP A 51 5.61 0.88 -8.83
N THR A 52 4.34 0.56 -9.07
CA THR A 52 3.93 -0.64 -9.81
C THR A 52 3.80 -0.39 -11.32
N GLY A 53 4.18 0.80 -11.80
CA GLY A 53 4.06 1.19 -13.20
C GLY A 53 2.60 1.19 -13.68
N ASN A 54 2.34 0.51 -14.79
CA ASN A 54 1.01 0.43 -15.40
C ASN A 54 0.14 -0.71 -14.84
N ALA A 55 0.57 -1.41 -13.80
CA ALA A 55 -0.20 -2.50 -13.20
C ALA A 55 -1.47 -1.99 -12.50
N PHE A 56 -2.51 -2.84 -12.53
CA PHE A 56 -3.72 -2.64 -11.73
C PHE A 56 -3.54 -3.24 -10.34
N ILE A 57 -3.92 -2.48 -9.32
CA ILE A 57 -3.98 -2.93 -7.93
C ILE A 57 -5.44 -3.28 -7.64
N VAL A 58 -5.69 -4.53 -7.28
CA VAL A 58 -7.02 -5.07 -6.97
C VAL A 58 -7.05 -5.63 -5.55
N PRO A 59 -8.22 -5.69 -4.89
CA PRO A 59 -8.39 -6.51 -3.70
C PRO A 59 -7.95 -7.96 -3.96
N GLY A 60 -7.39 -8.60 -2.93
CA GLY A 60 -7.06 -10.02 -3.02
C GLY A 60 -8.32 -10.85 -3.24
N PHE A 61 -8.24 -11.84 -4.12
CA PHE A 61 -9.33 -12.79 -4.34
C PHE A 61 -9.54 -13.65 -3.08
N ILE A 62 -10.80 -13.99 -2.79
CA ILE A 62 -11.19 -14.86 -1.68
C ILE A 62 -11.66 -16.18 -2.30
N ASP A 63 -11.15 -17.29 -1.79
CA ASP A 63 -11.54 -18.67 -2.11
C ASP A 63 -12.15 -19.32 -0.85
#